data_AF-A0A5C5ZS16-F1
#
_entry.id   AF-A0A5C5ZS16-F1
#
_cell.length_a   1.000
_cell.length_b   1.000
_cell.length_c   1.000
_cell.angle_alpha   90.00
_cell.angle_beta   90.00
_cell.angle_gamma   90.00
#
_symmetry.space_group_name_H-M   'P 1'
#
loop_
_entity.id
_entity.type
_entity.pdbx_description
1 polymer ?
#
loop_
_entity_poly.entity_id
_entity_poly.type
_entity_poly.pdbx_seq_one_letter_code
_entity_poly.pdbx_strand_id
1 'polypeptide(L)' 'MSARECLAIDVARRLRHADVWERLSDLFAGRGVPKYIRSDNGSEFTAKVVRNGSSEPA' A
#
# COMPACT_ATOMS: atom_id res chain seq x y z
N MET A 1 -18.71 6.73 7.54
CA MET A 1 -18.68 5.27 7.69
C MET A 1 -17.63 4.72 6.74
N SER A 2 -16.44 4.35 7.21
CA SER A 2 -15.54 3.52 6.39
C SER A 2 -15.93 2.08 6.64
N ALA A 3 -16.64 1.47 5.70
CA ALA A 3 -16.79 0.02 5.70
C ALA A 3 -15.38 -0.59 5.59
N ARG A 4 -15.04 -1.52 6.48
CA ARG A 4 -13.82 -2.32 6.33
C ARG A 4 -14.11 -3.35 5.25
N GLU A 5 -13.56 -3.13 4.06
CA GLU A 5 -13.58 -4.09 2.96
C GLU A 5 -12.24 -4.80 2.90
N CYS A 6 -12.25 -6.13 2.76
CA CYS A 6 -11.05 -6.90 2.46
C CYS A 6 -10.87 -6.92 0.94
N LEU A 7 -9.83 -6.25 0.45
CA LEU A 7 -9.61 -6.05 -1.00
C LEU A 7 -8.81 -7.17 -1.66
N ALA A 8 -7.94 -7.82 -0.89
CA ALA A 8 -7.05 -8.86 -1.36
C ALA A 8 -6.55 -9.71 -0.18
N ILE A 9 -6.34 -11.00 -0.45
CA ILE A 9 -5.62 -11.93 0.43
C ILE A 9 -4.70 -12.72 -0.49
N ASP A 10 -3.38 -12.59 -0.29
CA ASP A 10 -2.38 -13.32 -1.05
C ASP A 10 -1.70 -14.35 -0.13
N VAL A 11 -1.59 -15.58 -0.61
CA VAL A 11 -1.02 -16.69 0.14
C VAL A 11 0.27 -17.15 -0.52
N ALA A 12 1.38 -17.05 0.21
CA ALA A 12 2.67 -17.53 -0.24
C ALA A 12 3.49 -18.03 0.95
N ARG A 13 4.44 -18.94 0.69
CA ARG A 13 5.39 -19.43 1.70
C ARG A 13 6.24 -18.30 2.29
N ARG A 14 6.53 -17.27 1.50
CA ARG A 14 7.18 -16.02 1.89
C ARG A 14 6.76 -14.93 0.92
N LEU A 15 6.14 -13.87 1.42
CA LEU A 15 5.90 -12.67 0.63
C LEU A 15 7.15 -11.81 0.64
N ARG A 16 7.50 -11.26 -0.52
CA ARG A 16 8.54 -10.28 -0.69
C ARG A 16 7.91 -8.93 -0.95
N HIS A 17 8.71 -7.90 -0.75
CA HIS A 17 8.37 -6.54 -1.07
C HIS A 17 7.72 -6.36 -2.46
N ALA A 18 8.31 -6.96 -3.51
CA ALA A 18 7.78 -6.87 -4.87
C ALA A 18 6.35 -7.42 -5.00
N ASP A 19 6.05 -8.53 -4.33
CA ASP A 19 4.75 -9.19 -4.36
C ASP A 19 3.67 -8.27 -3.76
N VAL A 20 4.01 -7.56 -2.67
CA VAL A 20 3.11 -6.58 -2.03
C VAL A 20 2.90 -5.34 -2.92
N TRP A 21 3.95 -4.85 -3.58
CA TRP A 21 3.83 -3.69 -4.48
C TRP A 21 3.02 -3.97 -5.72
N GLU A 22 3.19 -5.14 -6.34
CA GLU A 22 2.38 -5.55 -7.47
C GLU A 22 0.90 -5.55 -7.08
N ARG A 23 0.57 -6.17 -5.95
CA ARG A 23 -0.82 -6.21 -5.47
C ARG A 23 -1.42 -4.84 -5.18
N LEU A 24 -0.67 -3.97 -4.51
CA LEU A 24 -1.13 -2.61 -4.24
C LEU A 24 -1.29 -1.81 -5.54
N SER A 25 -0.39 -1.99 -6.50
CA SER A 25 -0.47 -1.32 -7.80
C SER A 25 -1.75 -1.70 -8.55
N ASP A 26 -2.11 -2.99 -8.55
CA ASP A 26 -3.36 -3.47 -9.14
C ASP A 26 -4.59 -2.87 -8.45
N LEU A 27 -4.58 -2.82 -7.11
CA LEU A 27 -5.67 -2.23 -6.34
C LEU A 27 -5.81 -0.72 -6.63
N PHE A 28 -4.70 -0.01 -6.76
CA PHE A 28 -4.71 1.43 -7.08
C PHE A 28 -5.13 1.69 -8.52
N ALA A 29 -4.73 0.83 -9.47
CA ALA A 29 -5.18 0.93 -10.85
C ALA A 29 -6.70 0.73 -10.98
N GLY A 30 -7.26 -0.23 -10.22
CA GLY A 30 -8.69 -0.54 -10.27
C GLY A 30 -9.60 0.39 -9.45
N ARG A 31 -9.09 1.00 -8.37
CA ARG A 31 -9.91 1.76 -7.40
C ARG A 31 -9.45 3.20 -7.18
N GLY A 32 -8.31 3.59 -7.74
CA GLY A 32 -7.66 4.86 -7.50
C GLY A 32 -6.66 4.82 -6.34
N VAL A 33 -5.79 5.83 -6.28
CA VAL A 33 -4.76 5.94 -5.24
C VAL A 33 -5.38 6.44 -3.92
N PRO A 34 -5.22 5.71 -2.80
CA PRO A 34 -5.76 6.13 -1.52
C PRO A 34 -5.00 7.35 -0.97
N LYS A 35 -5.72 8.24 -0.28
CA LYS A 35 -5.12 9.40 0.42
C LYS A 35 -4.26 8.99 1.62
N TYR A 36 -4.57 7.84 2.23
CA TYR A 36 -3.87 7.31 3.41
C TYR A 36 -3.77 5.78 3.34
N ILE A 37 -2.59 5.24 3.60
CA ILE A 37 -2.35 3.80 3.76
C ILE A 37 -1.81 3.59 5.17
N ARG A 38 -2.42 2.65 5.90
CA ARG A 38 -1.90 2.17 7.18
C ARG A 38 -1.32 0.78 6.97
N SER A 39 0.00 0.68 7.08
CA SER A 39 0.71 -0.59 7.19
C SER A 39 1.07 -0.84 8.65
N ASP A 40 1.18 -2.10 9.05
CA ASP A 40 1.74 -2.50 10.34
C ASP A 40 3.28 -2.45 10.37
N ASN A 41 3.90 -1.90 9.32
CA ASN A 41 5.35 -1.76 9.12
C ASN A 41 6.09 -3.11 8.96
N GLY A 42 5.47 -4.08 8.30
CA GLY A 42 6.18 -5.25 7.78
C GLY A 42 7.38 -4.85 6.89
N SER A 43 8.41 -5.70 6.85
CA SER A 43 9.62 -5.47 6.04
C SER A 43 9.33 -5.29 4.55
N GLU A 44 8.18 -5.81 4.11
CA GLU A 44 7.62 -5.77 2.77
C GLU A 44 7.06 -4.39 2.40
N PHE A 45 6.83 -3.50 3.39
CA PHE A 45 6.45 -2.10 3.19
C PHE A 45 7.63 -1.13 3.29
N THR A 46 8.84 -1.63 3.60
CA THR A 46 10.02 -0.81 3.86
C THR A 46 10.87 -0.60 2.59
N ALA A 47 10.28 -0.32 1.42
CA ALA A 47 11.01 0.49 0.44
C ALA A 47 10.81 1.95 0.75
N LYS A 48 11.89 2.70 0.60
CA LYS A 48 11.97 4.16 0.66
C LYS A 48 11.14 4.85 -0.44
N VAL A 49 9.84 4.62 -0.51
CA VAL A 49 8.92 5.33 -1.42
C VAL A 49 7.64 5.73 -0.68
N VAL A 50 7.77 6.20 0.56
CA VAL A 50 6.68 6.95 1.22
C VAL A 50 7.26 8.07 2.07
N ARG A 51 8.02 8.99 1.47
CA ARG A 51 8.27 10.30 2.10
C ARG A 51 8.58 11.37 1.06
N ASN A 52 7.56 11.81 0.35
CA ASN A 52 7.46 13.21 -0.03
C ASN A 52 6.03 13.64 0.28
N GLY A 53 5.83 14.07 1.53
CA GLY A 53 4.70 14.92 1.85
C GLY A 53 4.94 16.25 1.16
N SER A 54 4.24 16.49 0.06
CA SER A 54 4.00 17.85 -0.41
C SER A 54 3.05 18.52 0.59
N SER A 55 3.61 18.95 1.72
CA SER A 55 3.14 20.14 2.41
C SER A 55 3.75 21.33 1.68
N GLU A 56 2.89 22.05 0.98
CA GLU A 56 3.11 23.32 0.31
C GLU A 56 3.95 24.30 1.16
N PRO A 57 4.95 25.00 0.60
CA PRO A 57 5.55 26.18 1.23
C PRO A 57 4.81 27.46 0.81
N ALA A 58 4.66 28.37 1.79
CA ALA A 58 4.09 29.73 1.74
C ALA A 58 2.57 29.85 1.89
#